data_AF-A0A396J979-F1
#
_entry.id   AF-A0A396J979-F1
#
_cell.length_a   1.000
_cell.length_b   1.000
_cell.length_c   1.000
_cell.angle_alpha   90.00
_cell.angle_beta   90.00
_cell.angle_gamma   90.00
#
_symmetry.space_group_name_H-M   'P 1'
#
loop_
_entity.id
_entity.type
_entity.pdbx_description
1 polymer ?
#
loop_
_entity_poly.entity_id
_entity_poly.type
_entity_poly.pdbx_seq_one_letter_code
_entity_poly.pdbx_strand_id
1 'polypeptide(L)' 'MQRRKNMAQIQYMFYVFIIILFVFFIPTKSTIRALRMAPCKARADCSKLMCELPKISWCFHGYCECVQV' A
#
# COMPACT_ATOMS: atom_id res chain seq x y z
N MET A 1 10.20 -3.27 43.88
CA MET A 1 10.44 -3.87 42.55
C MET A 1 9.29 -3.66 41.54
N GLN A 2 8.30 -2.78 41.82
CA GLN A 2 7.16 -2.53 40.91
C GLN A 2 7.52 -1.61 39.71
N ARG A 3 8.42 -0.63 39.89
CA ARG A 3 8.79 0.34 38.83
C ARG A 3 9.47 -0.26 37.60
N ARG A 4 10.22 -1.38 37.73
CA ARG A 4 10.89 -2.04 36.59
C ARG A 4 9.90 -2.78 35.69
N LYS A 5 8.83 -3.36 36.26
CA LYS A 5 7.76 -4.03 35.48
C LYS A 5 7.03 -3.05 34.57
N ASN A 6 6.77 -1.83 35.04
CA ASN A 6 6.10 -0.81 34.24
C ASN A 6 6.96 -0.32 33.07
N MET A 7 8.28 -0.19 33.23
CA MET A 7 9.16 0.18 32.10
C MET A 7 9.23 -0.92 31.02
N ALA A 8 9.29 -2.20 31.42
CA ALA A 8 9.26 -3.31 30.47
C ALA A 8 7.91 -3.39 29.73
N GLN A 9 6.81 -3.13 30.42
CA GLN A 9 5.47 -3.08 29.81
C GLN A 9 5.34 -1.93 28.80
N ILE A 10 5.90 -0.76 29.10
CA ILE A 10 5.92 0.39 28.17
C ILE A 10 6.76 0.09 26.93
N GLN A 11 7.94 -0.52 27.11
CA GLN A 11 8.78 -0.94 25.98
C GLN A 11 8.07 -1.96 25.08
N TYR A 12 7.38 -2.93 25.68
CA TYR A 12 6.61 -3.93 24.93
C TYR A 12 5.46 -3.28 24.13
N MET A 13 4.69 -2.38 24.75
CA MET A 13 3.60 -1.65 24.08
C MET A 13 4.11 -0.78 22.93
N PHE A 14 5.27 -0.13 23.09
CA PHE A 14 5.90 0.66 22.03
C PHE A 14 6.37 -0.21 20.85
N TYR A 15 6.94 -1.38 21.14
CA TYR A 15 7.36 -2.34 20.11
C TYR A 15 6.18 -2.87 19.30
N VAL A 16 5.08 -3.23 19.97
CA VAL A 16 3.84 -3.68 19.32
C VAL A 16 3.24 -2.57 18.46
N PHE A 17 3.25 -1.31 18.93
CA PHE A 17 2.78 -0.17 18.15
C PHE A 17 3.58 0.05 16.87
N ILE A 18 4.91 -0.05 16.92
CA ILE A 18 5.78 0.03 15.73
C ILE A 18 5.50 -1.10 14.75
N ILE A 19 5.32 -2.34 15.23
CA ILE A 19 4.99 -3.49 14.38
C ILE A 19 3.65 -3.26 13.67
N ILE A 20 2.63 -2.77 14.38
CA ILE A 20 1.33 -2.40 13.79
C ILE A 20 1.54 -1.35 12.70
N LEU A 21 2.26 -0.26 12.98
CA LEU A 21 2.53 0.76 11.97
C LEU A 21 3.24 0.17 10.74
N PHE A 22 4.23 -0.70 10.92
CA PHE A 22 4.92 -1.38 9.81
C PHE A 22 3.98 -2.26 8.99
N VAL A 23 3.18 -3.10 9.66
CA VAL A 23 2.24 -4.03 9.01
C VAL A 23 1.10 -3.30 8.30
N PHE A 24 0.71 -2.10 8.73
CA PHE A 24 -0.31 -1.30 8.04
C PHE A 24 0.26 -0.35 6.96
N PHE A 25 1.46 0.21 7.15
CA PHE A 25 2.09 1.12 6.18
C PHE A 25 2.77 0.39 5.00
N ILE A 26 3.28 -0.83 5.20
CA ILE A 26 3.89 -1.61 4.11
C ILE A 26 2.87 -2.01 3.04
N PRO A 27 1.72 -2.65 3.37
CA PRO A 27 0.75 -3.09 2.37
C PRO A 27 0.08 -1.91 1.69
N THR A 28 -0.15 -0.78 2.36
CA THR A 28 -0.81 0.39 1.74
C THR A 28 0.01 1.00 0.60
N LYS A 29 1.35 0.98 0.69
CA LYS A 29 2.19 1.39 -0.45
C LYS A 29 2.32 0.30 -1.52
N SER A 30 2.27 -0.96 -1.12
CA SER A 30 2.51 -2.08 -2.04
C SER A 30 1.25 -2.58 -2.75
N THR A 31 0.03 -2.38 -2.22
CA THR A 31 -1.21 -2.63 -2.97
C THR A 31 -1.45 -1.57 -4.04
N ILE A 32 -1.18 -0.29 -3.74
CA ILE A 32 -1.25 0.78 -4.75
C ILE A 32 -0.19 0.57 -5.84
N ARG A 33 1.01 0.09 -5.46
CA ARG A 33 2.10 -0.19 -6.40
C ARG A 33 1.91 -1.51 -7.16
N ALA A 34 1.31 -2.52 -6.54
CA ALA A 34 0.97 -3.79 -7.18
C ALA A 34 -0.20 -3.64 -8.17
N LEU A 35 -1.19 -2.76 -7.86
CA LEU A 35 -2.17 -2.34 -8.86
C LEU A 35 -1.45 -1.70 -10.06
N ARG A 36 -0.57 -0.72 -9.83
CA ARG A 36 0.18 -0.05 -10.92
C ARG A 36 1.07 -0.95 -11.78
N MET A 37 1.37 -2.17 -11.34
CA MET A 37 2.19 -3.13 -12.07
C MET A 37 1.40 -4.37 -12.50
N ALA A 38 0.07 -4.27 -12.56
CA ALA A 38 -0.75 -5.33 -13.14
C ALA A 38 -0.40 -5.47 -14.63
N PRO A 39 0.02 -6.65 -15.09
CA PRO A 39 0.24 -6.89 -16.51
C PRO A 39 -1.09 -6.82 -17.24
N CYS A 40 -1.11 -6.18 -18.40
CA CYS A 40 -2.31 -6.02 -19.22
C CYS A 40 -2.03 -6.41 -20.66
N LYS A 41 -3.04 -6.95 -21.34
CA LYS A 41 -3.04 -7.15 -22.79
C LYS A 41 -3.99 -6.18 -23.49
N ALA A 42 -5.09 -5.83 -22.82
CA ALA A 42 -6.07 -4.88 -23.27
C ALA A 42 -6.40 -3.86 -22.18
N ARG A 43 -6.92 -2.69 -22.57
CA ARG A 43 -7.37 -1.66 -21.63
C ARG A 43 -8.43 -2.17 -20.64
N ALA A 44 -9.23 -3.16 -21.03
CA ALA A 44 -10.25 -3.77 -20.18
C ALA A 44 -9.67 -4.56 -19.00
N ASP A 45 -8.41 -5.00 -19.08
CA ASP A 45 -7.73 -5.71 -17.99
C ASP A 45 -7.35 -4.77 -16.85
N CYS A 46 -7.22 -3.47 -17.14
CA CYS A 46 -6.90 -2.44 -16.15
C CYS A 46 -8.18 -1.93 -15.48
N SER A 47 -8.27 -2.11 -14.16
CA SER A 47 -9.40 -1.59 -13.39
C SER A 47 -9.51 -0.07 -13.50
N LYS A 48 -10.72 0.43 -13.82
CA LYS A 48 -10.99 1.88 -13.94
C LYS A 48 -10.86 2.62 -12.61
N LEU A 49 -10.89 1.91 -11.49
CA LEU A 49 -10.77 2.45 -10.13
C LEU A 49 -9.31 2.61 -9.68
N MET A 50 -8.34 2.23 -10.52
CA MET A 50 -6.91 2.33 -10.19
C MET A 50 -6.39 3.77 -10.26
N CYS A 51 -7.07 4.63 -11.01
CA CYS A 51 -6.66 6.00 -11.25
C CYS A 51 -7.73 6.95 -10.69
N GLU A 52 -7.29 7.95 -9.92
CA GLU A 52 -8.14 9.07 -9.53
C GLU A 52 -8.41 9.95 -10.76
N LEU A 53 -9.66 10.38 -10.93
CA LEU A 53 -10.03 11.37 -11.95
C LEU A 53 -9.15 12.63 -11.79
N PRO A 54 -8.68 13.25 -12.88
CA PRO A 54 -9.07 13.04 -14.29
C PRO A 54 -8.24 11.99 -15.05
N LYS A 55 -7.40 11.20 -14.35
CA LYS A 55 -6.52 10.22 -15.01
C LYS A 55 -7.31 8.95 -15.34
N ILE A 56 -7.05 8.38 -16.51
CA ILE A 56 -7.66 7.12 -16.97
C ILE A 56 -6.63 5.99 -16.95
N SER A 57 -7.08 4.77 -16.64
CA SER A 57 -6.25 3.59 -16.79
C SER A 57 -6.10 3.23 -18.28
N TRP A 58 -4.85 3.01 -18.70
CA TRP A 58 -4.51 2.54 -20.04
C TRP A 58 -3.44 1.44 -19.96
N CYS A 59 -3.48 0.50 -20.91
CA CYS A 59 -2.45 -0.50 -21.05
C CYS A 59 -1.31 0.04 -21.92
N PHE A 60 -0.15 0.28 -21.33
CA PHE A 60 1.04 0.79 -22.02
C PHE A 60 2.22 -0.17 -21.79
N HIS A 61 2.89 -0.60 -22.86
CA HIS A 61 3.99 -1.59 -22.83
C HIS A 61 3.69 -2.87 -22.02
N GLY A 62 2.42 -3.31 -21.98
CA GLY A 62 2.02 -4.51 -21.25
C GLY A 62 1.77 -4.30 -19.75
N TYR A 63 1.74 -3.06 -19.26
CA TYR A 63 1.42 -2.70 -17.88
C TYR A 63 0.32 -1.64 -17.80
N CYS A 64 -0.47 -1.68 -16.72
CA CYS A 64 -1.51 -0.69 -16.47
C CYS A 64 -0.93 0.64 -15.95
N GLU A 65 -0.95 1.68 -16.77
CA GLU A 65 -0.53 3.03 -16.40
C GLU A 65 -1.71 4.00 -16.34
N CYS A 66 -1.59 5.04 -15.51
CA CYS A 66 -2.58 6.12 -15.42
C CYS A 66 -2.15 7.28 -16.32
N VAL A 67 -2.86 7.49 -17.43
CA VAL A 67 -2.59 8.55 -18.40
C VAL A 67 -3.58 9.69 -18.19
N GLN A 68 -3.12 10.93 -18.30
CA GLN A 68 -3.96 12.13 -18.21
C GLN A 68 -4.49 12.46 -19.62
N VAL A 69 -5.81 12.63 -19.75
CA VAL A 69 -6.47 13.08 -20.99
C VAL A 69 -6.46 14.60 -21.04
#